data_AF-A0A9Y2E607-F1
#
_entry.id   AF-A0A9Y2E607-F1
#
_cell.length_a   1.000
_cell.length_b   1.000
_cell.length_c   1.000
_cell.angle_alpha   90.00
_cell.angle_beta   90.00
_cell.angle_gamma   90.00
#
_symmetry.space_group_name_H-M   'P 1'
#
loop_
_entity.id
_entity.type
_entity.pdbx_description
1 polymer ?
#
loop_
_entity_poly.entity_id
_entity_poly.type
_entity_poly.pdbx_seq_one_letter_code
_entity_poly.pdbx_strand_id
1 'polypeptide(L)' 'MSTTLGRAETRQYLITCEGCTFERTADGREEATEIGSDHRRETDHAVVAVEVPPSIASSHGERAA' A
#
# COMPACT_ATOMS: atom_id res chain seq x y z
N MET A 1 25.74 4.78 -11.73
CA MET A 1 25.43 5.09 -10.32
C MET A 1 24.19 4.29 -9.98
N SER A 2 24.40 3.04 -9.57
CA SER A 2 23.32 2.07 -9.36
C SER A 2 22.87 2.20 -7.91
N THR A 3 21.76 2.88 -7.69
CA THR A 3 21.20 3.06 -6.36
C THR A 3 20.53 1.76 -5.94
N THR A 4 21.32 0.80 -5.46
CA THR A 4 20.85 -0.18 -4.49
C THR A 4 20.62 0.54 -3.17
N LEU A 5 19.58 1.39 -3.11
CA LEU A 5 18.99 1.77 -1.83
C LEU A 5 18.47 0.45 -1.27
N GLY A 6 19.14 0.00 -0.22
CA GLY A 6 18.77 -1.20 0.50
C GLY A 6 17.28 -1.18 0.81
N ARG A 7 16.71 -2.38 0.81
CA ARG A 7 15.46 -2.82 1.43
C ARG A 7 15.17 -2.06 2.74
N ALA A 8 14.83 -0.77 2.64
CA ALA A 8 14.13 -0.03 3.64
C ALA A 8 12.78 -0.71 3.68
N GLU A 9 12.38 -1.13 4.86
CA GLU A 9 11.16 -1.85 5.13
C GLU A 9 10.00 -0.87 4.92
N THR A 10 9.70 -0.53 3.66
CA THR A 10 8.60 0.35 3.30
C THR A 10 7.33 -0.39 3.63
N ARG A 11 6.77 -0.03 4.78
CA ARG A 11 5.47 -0.49 5.26
C ARG A 11 4.45 -0.12 4.19
N GLN A 12 3.90 -1.11 3.51
CA GLN A 12 2.82 -0.89 2.56
C GLN A 12 1.51 -0.90 3.31
N TYR A 13 0.57 -0.08 2.87
CA TYR A 13 -0.77 -0.01 3.44
C TYR A 13 -1.79 -0.28 2.33
N LEU A 14 -2.77 -1.12 2.62
CA LEU A 14 -3.95 -1.31 1.81
C LEU A 14 -5.09 -0.48 2.40
N ILE A 15 -5.61 0.45 1.61
CA ILE A 15 -6.71 1.35 1.94
C ILE A 15 -7.97 0.78 1.28
N THR A 16 -8.97 0.44 2.09
CA THR A 16 -10.26 -0.09 1.64
C THR A 16 -11.40 0.75 2.19
N CYS A 17 -12.42 0.99 1.38
CA CYS A 17 -13.64 1.64 1.82
C CYS A 17 -14.73 0.62 2.12
N GLU A 18 -15.45 0.76 3.24
CA GLU A 18 -16.55 -0.14 3.59
C GLU A 18 -17.88 0.24 2.91
N GLY A 19 -17.96 1.46 2.36
CA GLY A 19 -19.16 1.99 1.70
C GLY A 19 -19.19 1.82 0.18
N CYS A 20 -18.06 1.51 -0.45
CA CYS A 20 -17.95 1.36 -1.90
C CYS A 20 -16.76 0.48 -2.30
N THR A 21 -16.60 0.22 -3.59
CA THR A 21 -15.50 -0.58 -4.16
C THR A 21 -14.16 0.16 -4.25
N PHE A 22 -13.94 1.17 -3.41
CA PHE A 22 -12.67 1.90 -3.38
C PHE A 22 -11.59 1.08 -2.67
N GLU A 23 -10.50 0.83 -3.40
CA GLU A 23 -9.31 0.13 -2.93
C GLU A 23 -8.05 0.77 -3.52
N ARG A 24 -7.06 1.09 -2.67
CA ARG A 24 -5.76 1.65 -3.07
C ARG A 24 -4.63 1.15 -2.18
N THR A 25 -3.43 1.10 -2.71
CA THR A 25 -2.21 0.85 -1.94
C THR A 25 -1.42 2.13 -1.75
N ALA A 26 -0.74 2.27 -0.62
CA ALA A 26 0.14 3.38 -0.32
C ALA A 26 1.47 2.91 0.28
N ASP A 27 2.53 3.64 -0.03
CA ASP A 27 3.85 3.45 0.54
C ASP A 27 4.00 4.35 1.77
N GLY A 28 3.73 3.77 2.94
CA GLY A 28 3.80 4.48 4.21
C GLY A 28 2.46 5.04 4.70
N ARG A 29 2.46 5.36 5.99
CA ARG A 29 1.24 5.73 6.73
C ARG A 29 0.72 7.12 6.36
N GLU A 30 1.61 8.05 6.03
CA GLU A 30 1.25 9.43 5.68
C GLU A 30 0.42 9.44 4.39
N GLU A 31 0.92 8.81 3.33
CA GLU A 31 0.19 8.65 2.06
C GLU A 31 -1.13 7.90 2.24
N ALA A 32 -1.14 6.80 3.03
CA ALA A 32 -2.37 6.08 3.34
C ALA A 32 -3.43 6.95 4.04
N THR A 33 -2.98 7.86 4.91
CA THR A 33 -3.84 8.79 5.65
C THR A 33 -4.41 9.86 4.72
N GLU A 34 -3.59 10.39 3.82
CA GLU A 34 -4.02 11.38 2.81
C GLU A 34 -5.10 10.79 1.91
N ILE A 35 -4.83 9.62 1.32
CA ILE A 35 -5.79 8.92 0.44
C ILE A 35 -7.10 8.61 1.18
N GLY A 36 -7.01 8.07 2.39
CA GLY A 36 -8.21 7.74 3.16
C GLY A 36 -9.01 8.95 3.61
N SER A 37 -8.34 10.05 3.96
CA SER A 37 -8.98 11.30 4.37
C SER A 37 -9.66 12.02 3.22
N ASP A 38 -9.03 12.01 2.04
CA ASP A 38 -9.59 12.56 0.80
C ASP A 38 -10.87 11.81 0.43
N HIS A 39 -10.81 10.48 0.34
CA HIS A 39 -11.97 9.67 -0.01
C HIS A 39 -13.12 9.81 1.00
N ARG A 40 -12.83 9.81 2.30
CA ARG A 40 -13.85 10.05 3.34
C ARG A 40 -14.50 11.41 3.17
N ARG A 41 -13.74 12.47 2.85
CA ARG A 41 -14.29 13.82 2.66
C ARG A 41 -15.23 13.89 1.46
N GLU A 42 -14.93 13.17 0.40
CA GLU A 42 -15.74 13.16 -0.82
C GLU A 42 -17.01 12.32 -0.68
N THR A 43 -16.94 11.21 0.04
CA THR A 43 -18.00 10.17 0.03
C THR A 43 -18.72 9.99 1.36
N ASP A 44 -18.22 10.57 2.44
CA ASP A 44 -18.66 10.32 3.82
C ASP A 44 -18.56 8.84 4.26
N HIS A 45 -17.84 8.01 3.49
CA HIS A 45 -17.71 6.60 3.81
C HIS A 45 -16.62 6.33 4.86
N ALA A 46 -16.79 5.21 5.57
CA ALA A 46 -15.75 4.67 6.42
C ALA A 46 -14.62 4.09 5.57
N VAL A 47 -13.40 4.59 5.79
CA VAL A 47 -12.18 4.10 5.15
C VAL A 47 -11.27 3.48 6.20
N VAL A 48 -10.70 2.33 5.88
CA VAL A 48 -9.80 1.56 6.73
C VAL A 48 -8.46 1.42 6.01
N ALA A 49 -7.36 1.62 6.74
CA ALA A 49 -6.01 1.40 6.24
C ALA A 49 -5.35 0.28 7.05
N VAL A 50 -4.89 -0.78 6.37
CA VAL A 50 -4.27 -1.95 6.98
C VAL A 50 -2.83 -2.04 6.50
N GLU A 51 -1.88 -2.17 7.43
CA GLU A 51 -0.49 -2.47 7.09
C GLU A 51 -0.42 -3.87 6.48
N VAL A 52 0.07 -3.96 5.25
CA VAL A 52 0.28 -5.21 4.54
C VAL A 52 1.77 -5.46 4.38
N PRO A 53 2.22 -6.73 4.45
CA PRO A 53 3.59 -7.04 4.11
C PRO A 53 3.85 -6.55 2.68
N PRO A 54 5.01 -5.91 2.42
CA PRO A 54 5.34 -5.45 1.08
C PRO A 54 5.25 -6.66 0.16
N SER A 55 4.36 -6.57 -0.85
CA SER A 55 4.15 -7.68 -1.76
C SER A 55 5.51 -8.06 -2.33
N ILE A 56 5.95 -9.28 -2.03
CA ILE A 56 7.19 -9.83 -2.53
C ILE A 56 6.96 -9.99 -4.03
N ALA A 57 7.18 -8.93 -4.81
CA ALA A 57 7.29 -8.99 -6.26
C ALA A 57 8.61 -9.71 -6.58
N SER A 58 8.69 -10.98 -6.19
CA SER A 58 9.72 -11.94 -6.55
C SER A 58 9.18 -13.35 -6.35
N SER A 59 8.04 -13.64 -6.98
CA SER A 59 7.81 -14.98 -7.53
C SER A 59 8.53 -15.08 -8.88
N HIS A 60 9.84 -14.81 -8.91
CA HIS A 60 10.71 -15.35 -9.93
C HIS A 60 11.87 -16.00 -9.19
N GLY A 61 11.60 -17.21 -8.71
CA GLY A 61 12.63 -18.07 -8.15
C GLY A 61 13.69 -18.34 -9.20
N GLU A 62 14.89 -17.85 -8.93
CA GLU A 62 16.12 -18.44 -9.44
C GLU A 62 16.23 -19.87 -8.87
N ARG A 63 16.17 -20.91 -9.71
CA ARG A 63 17.23 -21.93 -9.87
C ARG A 63 16.85 -23.15 -10.73
N ALA A 64 17.83 -23.48 -11.57
CA ALA A 64 18.33 -24.81 -11.93
C ALA A 64 17.58 -25.67 -12.95
N ALA A 65 18.12 -25.71 -14.18
CA ALA A 65 18.87 -26.87 -14.68
C ALA A 65 19.86 -26.43 -15.76
#